data_AF-A0A917HPZ6-F1
#
_entry.id   AF-A0A917HPZ6-F1
#
_cell.length_a   1.000
_cell.length_b   1.000
_cell.length_c   1.000
_cell.angle_alpha   90.00
_cell.angle_beta   90.00
_cell.angle_gamma   90.00
#
_symmetry.space_group_name_H-M   'P 1'
#
loop_
_entity.id
_entity.type
_entity.pdbx_description
1 polymer ?
#
loop_
_entity_poly.entity_id
_entity_poly.type
_entity_poly.pdbx_seq_one_letter_code
_entity_poly.pdbx_strand_id
1 'polypeptide(L)'
;MTDIHAACISKNGKGILLCGNSGAGKSTLAYACARAGWVYTSDDTCYLINDSDHPRVIGHSHRARFRPEAKALFPELENRDVTPRMEGKPSIEVQIAELHDLNISTKPEVKVHSIVYLNRYPLANGKLVTLPAGTATLRTCQELFSAGEIREKHEKILQTLSDVPTYELHYRNLHDAIQKLDLLM
;
A
#
# COMPACT_ATOMS: atom_id res chain seq x y z
N MET A 1 -7.45 10.26 -13.34
CA MET A 1 -6.96 9.46 -12.20
C MET A 1 -6.44 10.40 -11.15
N THR A 2 -6.60 10.03 -9.89
CA THR A 2 -6.01 10.73 -8.74
C THR A 2 -4.99 9.78 -8.11
N ASP A 3 -3.76 10.22 -7.89
CA ASP A 3 -2.76 9.42 -7.21
C ASP A 3 -3.00 9.40 -5.70
N ILE A 4 -2.74 8.25 -5.09
CA ILE A 4 -2.79 8.00 -3.67
C ILE A 4 -1.43 7.42 -3.28
N HIS A 5 -0.77 8.04 -2.31
CA HIS A 5 0.50 7.55 -1.77
C HIS A 5 0.26 6.35 -0.81
N ALA A 6 -0.03 5.21 -1.41
CA ALA A 6 -0.34 3.96 -0.74
C ALA A 6 0.27 2.78 -1.48
N ALA A 7 0.59 1.73 -0.72
CA ALA A 7 0.80 0.42 -1.29
C ALA A 7 -0.57 -0.29 -1.47
N CYS A 8 -0.66 -1.25 -2.37
CA CYS A 8 -1.88 -2.02 -2.58
C CYS A 8 -1.58 -3.51 -2.75
N ILE A 9 -2.36 -4.29 -2.01
CA ILE A 9 -2.36 -5.76 -2.03
C ILE A 9 -3.81 -6.24 -2.07
N SER A 10 -4.03 -7.48 -2.50
CA SER A 10 -5.37 -8.06 -2.51
C SER A 10 -5.36 -9.56 -2.29
N LYS A 11 -6.48 -10.07 -1.78
CA LYS A 11 -6.73 -11.50 -1.64
C LYS A 11 -8.23 -11.74 -1.83
N ASN A 12 -8.59 -12.85 -2.47
CA ASN A 12 -9.97 -13.16 -2.86
C ASN A 12 -10.67 -12.03 -3.66
N GLY A 13 -9.90 -11.25 -4.43
CA GLY A 13 -10.41 -10.10 -5.19
C GLY A 13 -10.71 -8.85 -4.36
N LYS A 14 -10.46 -8.86 -3.04
CA LYS A 14 -10.63 -7.72 -2.14
C LYS A 14 -9.32 -6.97 -1.98
N GLY A 15 -9.25 -5.74 -2.51
CA GLY A 15 -8.07 -4.88 -2.42
C GLY A 15 -7.98 -4.14 -1.09
N ILE A 16 -6.78 -4.06 -0.53
CA ILE A 16 -6.46 -3.22 0.62
C ILE A 16 -5.47 -2.14 0.18
N LEU A 17 -5.83 -0.88 0.42
CA LEU A 17 -4.85 0.21 0.37
C LEU A 17 -4.15 0.31 1.72
N LEU A 18 -2.83 0.19 1.72
CA LEU A 18 -1.98 0.38 2.88
C LEU A 18 -1.43 1.81 2.86
N CYS A 19 -1.93 2.63 3.77
CA CYS A 19 -1.58 4.04 3.91
C CYS A 19 -0.70 4.27 5.15
N GLY A 20 -0.04 5.41 5.21
CA GLY A 20 0.73 5.81 6.39
C GLY A 20 2.00 6.58 6.06
N ASN A 21 2.57 7.18 7.10
CA ASN A 21 3.76 8.03 7.00
C ASN A 21 4.95 7.29 6.38
N SER A 22 5.92 8.07 5.88
CA SER A 22 7.18 7.51 5.41
C SER A 22 7.85 6.67 6.50
N GLY A 23 8.19 5.42 6.19
CA GLY A 23 8.75 4.48 7.17
C GLY A 23 7.72 3.65 7.95
N ALA A 24 6.42 3.90 7.80
CA ALA A 24 5.38 3.08 8.43
C ALA A 24 5.38 1.61 7.97
N GLY A 25 6.02 1.31 6.83
CA GLY A 25 6.23 -0.05 6.34
C GLY A 25 5.33 -0.48 5.18
N LYS A 26 4.71 0.46 4.44
CA LYS A 26 3.80 0.19 3.31
C LYS A 26 4.38 -0.82 2.30
N SER A 27 5.51 -0.49 1.68
CA SER A 27 6.18 -1.32 0.66
C SER A 27 6.63 -2.66 1.24
N THR A 28 7.19 -2.64 2.46
CA THR A 28 7.63 -3.85 3.17
C THR A 28 6.47 -4.80 3.46
N LEU A 29 5.36 -4.28 3.98
CA LEU A 29 4.20 -5.10 4.33
C LEU A 29 3.47 -5.61 3.08
N ALA A 30 3.36 -4.78 2.04
CA ALA A 30 2.80 -5.19 0.76
C ALA A 30 3.56 -6.38 0.16
N TYR A 31 4.89 -6.29 0.12
CA TYR A 31 5.73 -7.39 -0.36
C TYR A 31 5.67 -8.61 0.57
N ALA A 32 5.61 -8.42 1.89
CA ALA A 32 5.45 -9.53 2.83
C ALA A 32 4.12 -10.29 2.63
N CYS A 33 3.02 -9.58 2.34
CA CYS A 33 1.74 -10.20 1.98
C CYS A 33 1.88 -11.00 0.67
N ALA A 34 2.57 -10.43 -0.32
CA ALA A 34 2.81 -11.08 -1.60
C ALA A 34 3.58 -12.40 -1.45
N ARG A 35 4.66 -12.41 -0.64
CA ARG A 35 5.39 -13.63 -0.26
C ARG A 35 4.53 -14.64 0.49
N ALA A 36 3.49 -14.18 1.19
CA ALA A 36 2.52 -15.01 1.88
C ALA A 36 1.34 -15.46 0.98
N GLY A 37 1.46 -15.31 -0.35
CA GLY A 37 0.47 -15.78 -1.33
C GLY A 37 -0.67 -14.80 -1.61
N TRP A 38 -0.59 -13.56 -1.13
CA TRP A 38 -1.49 -12.51 -1.57
C TRP A 38 -1.08 -11.97 -2.95
N VAL A 39 -1.97 -11.24 -3.59
CA VAL A 39 -1.72 -10.60 -4.88
C VAL A 39 -1.17 -9.20 -4.67
N TYR A 40 0.00 -8.93 -5.26
CA TYR A 40 0.65 -7.61 -5.23
C TYR A 40 0.13 -6.69 -6.34
N THR A 41 -0.13 -5.43 -6.01
CA THR A 41 -0.58 -4.41 -6.98
C THR A 41 0.32 -3.18 -7.01
N SER A 42 0.76 -2.68 -5.85
CA SER A 42 1.69 -1.55 -5.77
C SER A 42 2.36 -1.47 -4.40
N ASP A 43 3.47 -0.75 -4.30
CA ASP A 43 4.22 -0.51 -3.06
C ASP A 43 4.34 0.96 -2.64
N ASP A 44 3.99 1.91 -3.51
CA ASP A 44 4.26 3.35 -3.29
C ASP A 44 3.13 4.26 -3.78
N THR A 45 2.67 4.06 -5.02
CA THR A 45 1.63 4.90 -5.62
C THR A 45 0.52 4.05 -6.23
N CYS A 46 -0.72 4.41 -5.92
CA CYS A 46 -1.92 3.82 -6.51
C CYS A 46 -2.71 4.91 -7.23
N TYR A 47 -3.15 4.65 -8.46
CA TYR A 47 -3.94 5.59 -9.25
C TYR A 47 -5.42 5.22 -9.16
N LEU A 48 -6.20 6.03 -8.46
CA LEU A 48 -7.65 5.91 -8.37
C LEU A 48 -8.27 6.23 -9.73
N ILE A 49 -9.04 5.28 -10.26
CA ILE A 49 -9.76 5.42 -11.52
C ILE A 49 -10.97 6.34 -11.30
N ASN A 50 -11.15 7.29 -12.21
CA ASN A 50 -12.27 8.24 -12.17
C ASN A 50 -13.56 7.55 -12.63
N ASP A 51 -14.71 8.07 -12.20
CA ASP A 51 -16.04 7.74 -12.75
C ASP A 51 -16.38 6.24 -12.75
N SER A 52 -15.93 5.52 -11.71
CA SER A 52 -16.26 4.11 -11.48
C SER A 52 -17.31 3.99 -10.37
N ASP A 53 -18.29 3.09 -10.54
CA ASP A 53 -19.34 2.80 -9.54
C ASP A 53 -18.77 2.37 -8.18
N HIS A 54 -17.53 1.88 -8.19
CA HIS A 54 -16.79 1.50 -7.00
C HIS A 54 -15.33 1.97 -7.09
N PRO A 55 -14.68 2.28 -5.96
CA PRO A 55 -13.28 2.67 -5.96
C PRO A 55 -12.39 1.54 -6.48
N ARG A 56 -11.64 1.82 -7.55
CA ARG A 56 -10.68 0.92 -8.20
C ARG A 56 -9.35 1.63 -8.37
N VAL A 57 -8.26 0.91 -8.15
CA VAL A 57 -6.91 1.46 -8.27
C VAL A 57 -6.07 0.67 -9.24
N ILE A 58 -5.23 1.38 -9.99
CA ILE A 58 -4.14 0.81 -10.80
C ILE A 58 -2.81 1.03 -10.08
N GLY A 59 -1.94 0.03 -10.10
CA GLY A 59 -0.63 0.06 -9.49
C GLY A 59 0.47 -0.43 -10.41
N HIS A 60 1.73 -0.11 -10.07
CA HIS A 60 2.90 -0.60 -10.78
C HIS A 60 3.29 -2.00 -10.30
N SER A 61 2.46 -3.00 -10.63
CA SER A 61 2.57 -4.35 -10.07
C SER A 61 3.78 -5.16 -10.55
N HIS A 62 4.56 -4.64 -11.52
CA HIS A 62 5.73 -5.30 -12.09
C HIS A 62 7.03 -5.01 -11.33
N ARG A 63 7.06 -4.00 -10.46
CA ARG A 63 8.25 -3.61 -9.70
C ARG A 63 7.91 -3.46 -8.22
N ALA A 64 8.86 -3.81 -7.37
CA ALA A 64 8.86 -3.44 -5.96
C ALA A 64 10.14 -2.69 -5.60
N ARG A 65 10.01 -1.75 -4.67
CA ARG A 65 11.06 -0.86 -4.24
C ARG A 65 11.17 -0.92 -2.72
N PHE A 66 12.41 -1.07 -2.27
CA PHE A 66 12.70 -1.23 -0.86
C PHE A 66 13.74 -0.22 -0.40
N ARG A 67 13.66 0.16 0.87
CA ARG A 67 14.81 0.79 1.53
C ARG A 67 15.86 -0.29 1.85
N PRO A 68 17.15 0.06 1.98
CA PRO A 68 18.22 -0.90 2.25
C PRO A 68 17.97 -1.80 3.48
N GLU A 69 17.27 -1.28 4.49
CA GLU A 69 16.94 -2.00 5.72
C GLU A 69 16.04 -3.23 5.47
N ALA A 70 15.36 -3.30 4.32
CA ALA A 70 14.55 -4.45 3.95
C ALA A 70 15.37 -5.74 3.74
N LYS A 71 16.69 -5.63 3.51
CA LYS A 71 17.58 -6.80 3.43
C LYS A 71 17.57 -7.63 4.72
N ALA A 72 17.36 -7.00 5.87
CA ALA A 72 17.23 -7.69 7.15
C ALA A 72 15.93 -8.48 7.30
N LEU A 73 14.95 -8.24 6.41
CA LEU A 73 13.62 -8.86 6.46
C LEU A 73 13.41 -9.90 5.34
N PHE A 74 14.12 -9.73 4.22
CA PHE A 74 13.95 -10.52 3.00
C PHE A 74 15.32 -11.00 2.50
N PRO A 75 15.70 -12.26 2.74
CA PRO A 75 16.99 -12.82 2.34
C PRO A 75 17.26 -12.69 0.84
N GLU A 76 16.24 -12.78 -0.01
CA GLU A 76 16.36 -12.63 -1.46
C GLU A 76 16.84 -11.24 -1.92
N LEU A 77 16.87 -10.25 -1.01
CA LEU A 77 17.37 -8.90 -1.29
C LEU A 77 18.84 -8.71 -0.91
N GLU A 78 19.47 -9.66 -0.21
CA GLU A 78 20.81 -9.50 0.37
C GLU A 78 21.85 -9.09 -0.67
N ASN A 79 21.86 -9.76 -1.82
CA ASN A 79 22.80 -9.54 -2.92
C ASN A 79 22.33 -8.50 -3.95
N ARG A 80 21.23 -7.78 -3.69
CA ARG A 80 20.72 -6.75 -4.61
C ARG A 80 21.44 -5.42 -4.39
N ASP A 81 21.74 -4.73 -5.49
CA ASP A 81 22.37 -3.42 -5.43
C ASP A 81 21.44 -2.36 -4.83
N VAL A 82 22.04 -1.44 -4.09
CA VAL A 82 21.36 -0.25 -3.60
C VAL A 82 21.66 0.88 -4.57
N THR A 83 20.65 1.33 -5.30
CA THR A 83 20.79 2.42 -6.27
C THR A 83 20.65 3.77 -5.54
N PRO A 84 21.66 4.65 -5.62
CA PRO A 84 21.52 6.03 -5.16
C PRO A 84 20.52 6.77 -6.06
N ARG A 85 19.75 7.70 -5.49
CA ARG A 85 18.77 8.49 -6.24
C ARG A 85 19.23 9.93 -6.38
N MET A 86 18.88 10.54 -7.51
CA MET A 86 19.00 11.99 -7.69
C MET A 86 18.14 12.75 -6.68
N GLU A 87 16.94 12.24 -6.36
CA GLU A 87 16.07 12.75 -5.29
C GLU A 87 15.53 11.60 -4.42
N GLY A 88 15.51 11.82 -3.10
CA GLY A 88 15.00 10.86 -2.12
C GLY A 88 16.05 9.92 -1.53
N LYS A 89 15.61 8.97 -0.71
CA LYS A 89 16.51 8.02 -0.04
C LYS A 89 16.94 6.90 -1.02
N PRO A 90 18.15 6.34 -0.87
CA PRO A 90 18.59 5.20 -1.68
C PRO A 90 17.61 4.02 -1.56
N SER A 91 17.54 3.21 -2.61
CA SER A 91 16.57 2.12 -2.71
C SER A 91 17.13 0.92 -3.44
N ILE A 92 16.61 -0.25 -3.12
CA ILE A 92 16.72 -1.46 -3.91
C ILE A 92 15.49 -1.50 -4.83
N GLU A 93 15.69 -1.65 -6.13
CA GLU A 93 14.60 -1.86 -7.08
C GLU A 93 14.66 -3.29 -7.62
N VAL A 94 13.53 -3.97 -7.61
CA VAL A 94 13.43 -5.37 -8.05
C VAL A 94 12.25 -5.50 -9.01
N GLN A 95 12.49 -6.08 -10.18
CA GLN A 95 11.39 -6.53 -11.04
C GLN A 95 10.79 -7.79 -10.43
N ILE A 96 9.46 -7.82 -10.28
CA ILE A 96 8.78 -8.98 -9.69
C ILE A 96 9.05 -10.26 -10.51
N ALA A 97 9.23 -10.13 -11.83
CA ALA A 97 9.57 -11.24 -12.72
C ALA A 97 10.93 -11.90 -12.41
N GLU A 98 11.87 -11.19 -11.78
CA GLU A 98 13.17 -11.75 -11.38
C GLU A 98 13.07 -12.64 -10.15
N LEU A 99 11.96 -12.57 -9.40
CA LEU A 99 11.69 -13.31 -8.17
C LEU A 99 10.86 -14.58 -8.45
N HIS A 100 11.19 -15.30 -9.52
CA HIS A 100 10.41 -16.44 -10.02
C HIS A 100 10.24 -17.55 -8.99
N ASP A 101 11.26 -17.83 -8.18
CA ASP A 101 11.21 -18.86 -7.13
C ASP A 101 10.16 -18.59 -6.03
N LEU A 102 9.72 -17.34 -5.89
CA LEU A 102 8.74 -16.93 -4.89
C LEU A 102 7.29 -17.00 -5.38
N ASN A 103 7.05 -17.27 -6.67
CA ASN A 103 5.71 -17.38 -7.27
C ASN A 103 4.77 -16.20 -6.92
N ILE A 104 5.30 -14.98 -6.91
CA ILE A 104 4.53 -13.79 -6.54
C ILE A 104 3.43 -13.53 -7.57
N SER A 105 2.18 -13.58 -7.12
CA SER A 105 1.03 -13.21 -7.92
C SER A 105 0.89 -11.69 -7.98
N THR A 106 0.62 -11.15 -9.17
CA THR A 106 0.44 -9.72 -9.36
C THR A 106 -0.84 -9.42 -10.13
N LYS A 107 -1.45 -8.26 -9.83
CA LYS A 107 -2.52 -7.68 -10.66
C LYS A 107 -2.29 -6.18 -10.77
N PRO A 108 -2.35 -5.61 -11.98
CA PRO A 108 -2.17 -4.18 -12.18
C PRO A 108 -3.32 -3.38 -11.60
N GLU A 109 -4.46 -4.02 -11.37
CA GLU A 109 -5.70 -3.35 -10.97
C GLU A 109 -6.48 -4.16 -9.94
N VAL A 110 -7.10 -3.47 -8.98
CA VAL A 110 -8.03 -4.08 -8.03
C VAL A 110 -9.11 -3.10 -7.53
N LYS A 111 -10.28 -3.65 -7.18
CA LYS A 111 -11.32 -2.92 -6.42
C LYS A 111 -10.89 -2.75 -4.97
N VAL A 112 -10.98 -1.53 -4.46
CA VAL A 112 -10.66 -1.21 -3.07
C VAL A 112 -11.80 -1.70 -2.18
N HIS A 113 -11.50 -2.65 -1.30
CA HIS A 113 -12.41 -3.18 -0.30
C HIS A 113 -12.25 -2.47 1.04
N SER A 114 -11.02 -2.12 1.42
CA SER A 114 -10.71 -1.45 2.69
C SER A 114 -9.45 -0.61 2.60
N ILE A 115 -9.33 0.37 3.49
CA ILE A 115 -8.14 1.22 3.63
C ILE A 115 -7.57 1.02 5.04
N VAL A 116 -6.26 0.79 5.14
CA VAL A 116 -5.58 0.52 6.41
C VAL A 116 -4.42 1.48 6.59
N TYR A 117 -4.49 2.32 7.63
CA TYR A 117 -3.39 3.16 8.07
C TYR A 117 -2.44 2.37 8.96
N LEU A 118 -1.16 2.33 8.57
CA LEU A 118 -0.12 1.59 9.26
C LEU A 118 0.48 2.41 10.39
N ASN A 119 0.46 1.85 11.60
CA ASN A 119 1.06 2.42 12.80
C ASN A 119 2.02 1.39 13.43
N ARG A 120 3.28 1.41 13.00
CA ARG A 120 4.29 0.44 13.42
C ARG A 120 5.13 0.97 14.58
N TYR A 121 5.18 0.27 15.71
CA TYR A 121 6.03 0.61 16.86
C TYR A 121 6.43 -0.62 17.69
N PRO A 122 7.54 -0.59 18.45
CA PRO A 122 8.11 -1.79 19.09
C PRO A 122 7.20 -2.54 20.06
N LEU A 123 6.36 -1.82 20.81
CA LEU A 123 5.44 -2.37 21.81
C LEU A 123 4.03 -2.65 21.28
N ALA A 124 3.83 -2.58 19.96
CA ALA A 124 2.52 -2.79 19.38
C ALA A 124 2.06 -4.25 19.53
N ASN A 125 0.89 -4.44 20.13
CA ASN A 125 0.21 -5.72 20.21
C ASN A 125 -0.80 -5.80 19.07
N GLY A 126 -0.44 -6.45 17.95
CA GLY A 126 -1.21 -6.58 16.70
C GLY A 126 -2.71 -6.29 16.84
N LYS A 127 -3.13 -5.05 16.56
CA LYS A 127 -4.52 -4.60 16.74
C LYS A 127 -4.99 -3.89 15.49
N LEU A 128 -6.20 -4.23 15.05
CA LEU A 128 -6.90 -3.55 13.98
C LEU A 128 -8.06 -2.76 14.60
N VAL A 129 -8.07 -1.45 14.37
CA VAL A 129 -9.05 -0.52 14.95
C VAL A 129 -9.85 0.10 13.83
N THR A 130 -11.18 0.01 13.88
CA THR A 130 -12.04 0.73 12.93
C THR A 130 -11.92 2.23 13.15
N LEU A 131 -11.74 2.98 12.06
CA LEU A 131 -11.74 4.43 12.05
C LEU A 131 -13.11 4.95 11.58
N PRO A 132 -13.49 6.20 11.94
CA PRO A 132 -14.73 6.81 11.46
C PRO A 132 -14.83 6.81 9.93
N ALA A 133 -16.04 6.71 9.40
CA ALA A 133 -16.31 6.84 7.97
C ALA A 133 -15.77 8.17 7.43
N GLY A 134 -15.31 8.19 6.17
CA GLY A 134 -14.70 9.38 5.55
C GLY A 134 -13.29 9.72 6.04
N THR A 135 -12.72 9.01 7.03
CA THR A 135 -11.35 9.30 7.53
C THR A 135 -10.32 9.21 6.40
N ALA A 136 -10.41 8.21 5.54
CA ALA A 136 -9.47 8.05 4.44
C ALA A 136 -9.59 9.17 3.39
N THR A 137 -10.82 9.55 3.02
CA THR A 137 -11.09 10.70 2.14
C THR A 137 -10.45 11.96 2.70
N LEU A 138 -10.73 12.28 3.97
CA LEU A 138 -10.23 13.49 4.63
C LEU A 138 -8.70 13.54 4.61
N ARG A 139 -8.04 12.46 5.05
CA ARG A 139 -6.57 12.39 5.11
C ARG A 139 -5.94 12.46 3.72
N THR A 140 -6.51 11.76 2.73
CA THR A 140 -5.97 11.78 1.36
C THR A 140 -6.14 13.16 0.71
N CYS A 141 -7.25 13.86 0.95
CA CYS A 141 -7.43 15.25 0.48
C CYS A 141 -6.39 16.21 1.10
N GLN A 142 -5.96 15.99 2.35
CA GLN A 142 -4.93 16.81 2.99
C GLN A 142 -3.53 16.61 2.37
N GLU A 143 -3.29 15.47 1.73
CA GLU A 143 -2.02 15.15 1.07
C GLU A 143 -1.93 15.67 -0.37
N LEU A 144 -3.02 16.22 -0.94
CA LEU A 144 -3.03 16.78 -2.29
C LEU A 144 -2.15 18.03 -2.40
N PHE A 145 -1.17 18.00 -3.31
CA PHE A 145 -0.33 19.15 -3.67
C PHE A 145 -1.00 20.12 -4.66
N SER A 146 -2.05 19.69 -5.36
CA SER A 146 -2.78 20.51 -6.33
C SER A 146 -3.54 21.67 -5.66
N ALA A 147 -3.74 22.76 -6.40
CA ALA A 147 -4.52 23.93 -5.99
C ALA A 147 -5.61 24.29 -7.02
N GLY A 148 -6.58 25.12 -6.62
CA GLY A 148 -7.67 25.61 -7.48
C GLY A 148 -8.55 24.50 -8.04
N GLU A 149 -9.02 24.66 -9.27
CA GLU A 149 -9.95 23.73 -9.95
C GLU A 149 -9.42 22.28 -10.03
N ILE A 150 -8.09 22.12 -10.15
CA ILE A 150 -7.45 20.79 -10.17
C ILE A 150 -7.66 20.09 -8.84
N ARG A 151 -7.51 20.82 -7.72
CA ARG A 151 -7.74 20.30 -6.38
C ARG A 151 -9.19 19.88 -6.19
N GLU A 152 -10.13 20.74 -6.56
CA GLU A 152 -11.57 20.46 -6.44
C GLU A 152 -11.96 19.19 -7.21
N LYS A 153 -11.39 19.00 -8.40
CA LYS A 153 -11.59 17.78 -9.19
C LYS A 153 -11.04 16.53 -8.48
N HIS A 154 -9.83 16.59 -7.92
CA HIS A 154 -9.26 15.47 -7.16
C HIS A 154 -10.06 15.17 -5.89
N GLU A 155 -10.48 16.20 -5.14
CA GLU A 155 -11.30 16.03 -3.94
C GLU A 155 -12.65 15.36 -4.27
N LYS A 156 -13.30 15.75 -5.37
CA LYS A 156 -14.53 15.10 -5.84
C LYS A 156 -14.32 13.62 -6.18
N ILE A 157 -13.20 13.27 -6.81
CA ILE A 157 -12.87 11.87 -7.12
C ILE A 157 -12.61 11.09 -5.82
N LEU A 158 -11.91 11.68 -4.85
CA LEU A 158 -11.60 11.04 -3.57
C LEU A 158 -12.85 10.77 -2.72
N GLN A 159 -13.97 11.47 -2.94
CA GLN A 159 -15.24 11.16 -2.26
C GLN A 159 -15.72 9.73 -2.47
N THR A 160 -15.29 9.06 -3.55
CA THR A 160 -15.56 7.63 -3.76
C THR A 160 -14.99 6.71 -2.66
N LEU A 161 -14.05 7.21 -1.85
CA LEU A 161 -13.47 6.50 -0.71
C LEU A 161 -14.26 6.69 0.60
N SER A 162 -15.24 7.58 0.63
CA SER A 162 -15.89 7.99 1.89
C SER A 162 -16.63 6.84 2.59
N ASP A 163 -17.18 5.91 1.80
CA ASP A 163 -17.89 4.73 2.28
C ASP A 163 -16.98 3.49 2.40
N VAL A 164 -15.68 3.62 2.09
CA VAL A 164 -14.76 2.48 2.20
C VAL A 164 -14.39 2.25 3.66
N PRO A 165 -14.59 1.02 4.20
CA PRO A 165 -14.17 0.67 5.55
C PRO A 165 -12.70 1.00 5.77
N THR A 166 -12.45 1.83 6.78
CA THR A 166 -11.12 2.35 7.09
C THR A 166 -10.68 1.90 8.47
N TYR A 167 -9.42 1.48 8.58
CA TYR A 167 -8.85 0.93 9.82
C TYR A 167 -7.48 1.55 10.11
N GLU A 168 -7.06 1.49 11.38
CA GLU A 168 -5.68 1.66 11.80
C GLU A 168 -5.12 0.32 12.28
N LEU A 169 -3.98 -0.09 11.74
CA LEU A 169 -3.27 -1.30 12.11
C LEU A 169 -2.06 -0.94 12.98
N HIS A 170 -2.11 -1.33 14.25
CA HIS A 170 -1.00 -1.26 15.18
C HIS A 170 -0.23 -2.57 15.14
N TYR A 171 1.04 -2.55 14.75
CA TYR A 171 1.83 -3.78 14.62
C TYR A 171 3.33 -3.57 14.87
N ARG A 172 4.02 -4.66 15.18
CA ARG A 172 5.47 -4.68 15.41
C ARG A 172 6.20 -5.45 14.30
N ASN A 173 5.67 -6.62 13.96
CA ASN A 173 6.27 -7.56 13.03
C ASN A 173 5.30 -7.88 11.88
N LEU A 174 5.84 -8.38 10.78
CA LEU A 174 5.10 -8.61 9.54
C LEU A 174 4.08 -9.75 9.68
N HIS A 175 4.40 -10.77 10.47
CA HIS A 175 3.52 -11.92 10.67
C HIS A 175 2.19 -11.52 11.33
N ASP A 176 2.26 -10.79 12.45
CA ASP A 176 1.08 -10.29 13.16
C ASP A 176 0.27 -9.35 12.26
N ALA A 177 0.93 -8.49 11.50
CA ALA A 177 0.27 -7.58 10.57
C ALA A 177 -0.54 -8.34 9.52
N ILE A 178 0.05 -9.35 8.87
CA ILE A 178 -0.63 -10.18 7.87
C ILE A 178 -1.82 -10.91 8.49
N GLN A 179 -1.68 -11.50 9.68
CA GLN A 179 -2.80 -12.16 10.37
C GLN A 179 -3.97 -11.19 10.63
N LYS A 180 -3.69 -9.92 10.97
CA LYS A 180 -4.76 -8.93 11.19
C LYS A 180 -5.40 -8.47 9.88
N LEU A 181 -4.63 -8.35 8.80
CA LEU A 181 -5.18 -8.05 7.48
C LEU A 181 -6.07 -9.20 6.95
N ASP A 182 -5.74 -10.45 7.27
CA ASP A 182 -6.57 -11.62 6.92
C ASP A 182 -7.99 -11.54 7.52
N LEU A 183 -8.19 -10.83 8.63
CA LEU A 183 -9.52 -10.63 9.24
C LEU A 183 -10.46 -9.77 8.37
N LEU A 184 -9.93 -9.09 7.34
CA LEU A 184 -10.68 -8.27 6.41
C LEU A 184 -11.12 -9.04 5.14
N MET A 185 -10.72 -10.31 5.01
CA MET A 185 -10.91 -11.10 3.79
C MET A 185 -12.24 -11.82 3.69
#